data_AF-A0A9N8HXJ4-F1
#
_entry.id   AF-A0A9N8HXJ4-F1
#
_cell.length_a   1.000
_cell.length_b   1.000
_cell.length_c   1.000
_cell.angle_alpha   90.00
_cell.angle_beta   90.00
_cell.angle_gamma   90.00
#
_symmetry.space_group_name_H-M   'P 1'
#
loop_
_entity.id
_entity.type
_entity.pdbx_description
1 polymer ?
#
loop_
_entity_poly.entity_id
_entity_poly.type
_entity_poly.pdbx_seq_one_letter_code
_entity_poly.pdbx_strand_id
1 'polypeptide(L)'
;MHASDPKTVDVLAASTYCAGGLVFIVGSYQFLPSVGAYRAGAYNFIAGSLLFIFGAVYNAIQIFDSPTRASALYANLTAVCYLIGSTLFLSGSVPYLWSFESEEDAHQLYHYLGSQFILGSVLFLIGGSFNFYRAHLIFQHALSTSKVEFQSKHMEALSSEYHGSSLEEMPRVTVS
;
A
#
# COMPACT_ATOMS: atom_id res chain seq x y z
N MET A 1 -8.52 -10.54 -20.32
CA MET A 1 -8.23 -10.22 -18.90
C MET A 1 -8.98 -8.93 -18.62
N HIS A 2 -10.11 -9.00 -17.89
CA HIS A 2 -10.93 -7.82 -17.62
C HIS A 2 -10.08 -6.88 -16.76
N ALA A 3 -9.73 -5.70 -17.28
CA ALA A 3 -9.02 -4.70 -16.49
C ALA A 3 -9.94 -4.34 -15.31
N SER A 4 -9.61 -4.84 -14.12
CA SER A 4 -10.26 -4.44 -12.88
C SER A 4 -10.08 -2.93 -12.71
N ASP A 5 -11.14 -2.23 -12.33
CA ASP A 5 -11.10 -0.78 -12.04
C ASP A 5 -9.93 -0.47 -11.09
N PRO A 6 -9.01 0.45 -11.43
CA PRO A 6 -7.87 0.82 -10.58
C PRO A 6 -8.26 1.09 -9.12
N LYS A 7 -9.43 1.69 -8.88
CA LYS A 7 -9.94 1.94 -7.52
C LYS A 7 -10.22 0.65 -6.75
N THR A 8 -10.69 -0.40 -7.43
CA THR A 8 -10.93 -1.71 -6.81
C THR A 8 -9.61 -2.36 -6.41
N VAL A 9 -8.56 -2.24 -7.24
CA VAL A 9 -7.23 -2.78 -6.94
C VAL A 9 -6.60 -2.07 -5.75
N ASP A 10 -6.78 -0.75 -5.64
CA ASP A 10 -6.33 0.05 -4.49
C ASP A 10 -6.99 -0.41 -3.19
N VAL A 11 -8.32 -0.55 -3.21
CA VAL A 11 -9.09 -1.00 -2.04
C VAL A 11 -8.70 -2.42 -1.65
N LEU A 12 -8.47 -3.32 -2.61
CA LEU A 12 -8.02 -4.69 -2.32
C LEU A 12 -6.63 -4.72 -1.68
N ALA A 13 -5.67 -3.96 -2.21
CA ALA A 13 -4.33 -3.88 -1.64
C ALA A 13 -4.38 -3.31 -0.20
N ALA A 14 -5.12 -2.22 0.02
CA ALA A 14 -5.26 -1.64 1.35
C ALA A 14 -5.96 -2.60 2.33
N SER A 15 -7.05 -3.24 1.90
CA SER A 15 -7.83 -4.15 2.75
C SER A 15 -7.03 -5.39 3.16
N THR A 16 -6.27 -5.96 2.23
CA THR A 16 -5.42 -7.12 2.51
C THR A 16 -4.28 -6.79 3.46
N TYR A 17 -3.65 -5.62 3.33
CA TYR A 17 -2.65 -5.15 4.30
C TYR A 17 -3.23 -4.85 5.68
N CYS A 18 -4.39 -4.21 5.76
CA CYS A 18 -5.05 -3.95 7.03
C CYS A 18 -5.45 -5.25 7.73
N ALA A 19 -6.08 -6.18 7.01
CA ALA A 19 -6.45 -7.49 7.54
C ALA A 19 -5.21 -8.28 7.98
N GLY A 20 -4.17 -8.32 7.15
CA GLY A 20 -2.90 -8.99 7.48
C GLY A 20 -2.25 -8.41 8.73
N GLY A 21 -2.23 -7.08 8.88
CA GLY A 21 -1.70 -6.39 10.05
C GLY A 21 -2.46 -6.73 11.33
N LEU A 22 -3.79 -6.79 11.28
CA LEU A 22 -4.61 -7.21 12.43
C LEU A 22 -4.32 -8.67 12.82
N VAL A 23 -4.23 -9.57 11.85
CA VAL A 23 -3.89 -10.98 12.09
C VAL A 23 -2.48 -11.10 12.70
N PHE A 24 -1.51 -10.30 12.24
CA PHE A 24 -0.16 -10.24 12.81
C PHE A 24 -0.12 -9.74 14.26
N ILE A 25 -0.98 -8.78 14.62
CA ILE A 25 -1.12 -8.32 16.01
C ILE A 25 -1.61 -9.48 16.89
N VAL A 26 -2.63 -10.22 16.44
CA VAL A 26 -3.14 -11.40 17.16
C VAL A 26 -2.07 -12.49 17.28
N GLY A 27 -1.35 -12.78 16.20
CA GLY A 27 -0.23 -13.72 16.20
C GLY A 27 0.88 -13.31 17.18
N SER A 28 1.29 -12.05 17.14
CA SER A 28 2.29 -11.47 18.05
C SER A 28 1.89 -11.60 19.51
N TYR A 29 0.62 -11.36 19.84
CA TYR A 29 0.10 -11.53 21.20
C TYR A 29 0.21 -13.00 21.66
N GLN A 30 -0.12 -13.96 20.79
CA GLN A 30 -0.04 -15.40 21.10
C GLN A 30 1.40 -15.90 21.28
N PHE A 31 2.37 -15.21 20.68
CA PHE A 31 3.80 -15.46 20.82
C PHE A 31 4.41 -14.83 22.09
N LEU A 32 3.66 -14.06 22.87
CA LEU A 32 4.14 -13.59 24.16
C LEU A 32 4.42 -14.78 25.08
N PRO A 33 5.56 -14.81 25.80
CA PRO A 33 5.90 -15.89 26.72
C PRO A 33 4.84 -16.15 27.80
N SER A 34 4.09 -15.12 28.20
CA SER A 34 2.99 -15.22 29.16
C SER A 34 1.73 -15.90 28.60
N VAL A 35 1.55 -15.90 27.27
CA VAL A 35 0.40 -16.53 26.60
C VAL A 35 0.76 -17.94 26.12
N GLY A 36 1.95 -18.12 25.54
CA GLY A 36 2.50 -19.43 25.17
C GLY A 36 1.73 -20.19 24.08
N ALA A 37 0.82 -19.54 23.36
CA ALA A 37 -0.02 -20.17 22.33
C ALA A 37 0.68 -20.22 20.96
N TYR A 38 1.94 -20.66 20.93
CA TYR A 38 2.85 -20.54 19.77
C TYR A 38 2.29 -21.20 18.49
N ARG A 39 1.61 -22.35 18.59
CA ARG A 39 0.99 -23.01 17.43
C ARG A 39 -0.13 -22.18 16.82
N ALA A 40 -0.97 -21.57 17.66
CA ALA A 40 -2.03 -20.67 17.19
C ALA A 40 -1.43 -19.40 16.57
N GLY A 41 -0.38 -18.86 17.22
CA GLY A 41 0.38 -17.74 16.70
C GLY A 41 0.97 -18.02 15.33
N ALA A 42 1.52 -19.22 15.13
CA ALA A 42 2.12 -19.64 13.87
C ALA A 42 1.09 -19.69 12.74
N TYR A 43 -0.11 -20.23 12.98
CA TYR A 43 -1.20 -20.18 11.99
C TYR A 43 -1.61 -18.74 11.65
N ASN A 44 -1.68 -17.85 12.63
CA ASN A 44 -1.97 -16.44 12.38
C ASN A 44 -0.87 -15.76 11.56
N PHE A 45 0.41 -15.97 11.86
CA PHE A 45 1.49 -15.44 11.03
C PHE A 45 1.51 -16.03 9.62
N ILE A 46 1.21 -17.32 9.44
CA ILE A 46 1.04 -17.91 8.10
C ILE A 46 -0.09 -17.20 7.34
N ALA A 47 -1.27 -17.07 7.96
CA ALA A 47 -2.43 -16.43 7.33
C ALA A 47 -2.18 -14.95 7.00
N GLY A 48 -1.60 -14.20 7.94
CA GLY A 48 -1.25 -12.80 7.75
C GLY A 48 -0.20 -12.61 6.65
N SER A 49 0.81 -13.49 6.57
CA SER A 49 1.82 -13.44 5.50
C SER A 49 1.19 -13.64 4.13
N LEU A 50 0.24 -14.57 3.99
CA LEU A 50 -0.47 -14.77 2.73
C LEU A 50 -1.27 -13.53 2.33
N LEU A 51 -1.96 -12.89 3.27
CA LEU A 51 -2.68 -11.63 3.02
C LEU A 51 -1.74 -10.51 2.54
N PHE A 52 -0.58 -10.35 3.18
CA PHE A 52 0.41 -9.37 2.74
C PHE A 52 1.06 -9.71 1.40
N ILE A 53 1.29 -10.98 1.08
CA ILE A 53 1.75 -11.41 -0.24
C ILE A 53 0.71 -11.02 -1.30
N PHE A 54 -0.58 -11.31 -1.08
CA PHE A 54 -1.63 -10.90 -2.02
C PHE A 54 -1.71 -9.38 -2.17
N GLY A 55 -1.64 -8.63 -1.06
CA GLY A 55 -1.59 -7.18 -1.09
C GLY A 55 -0.39 -6.65 -1.86
N ALA A 56 0.79 -7.26 -1.70
CA ALA A 56 2.01 -6.90 -2.43
C ALA A 56 1.86 -7.12 -3.93
N VAL A 57 1.22 -8.21 -4.35
CA VAL A 57 0.92 -8.48 -5.77
C VAL A 57 -0.03 -7.41 -6.33
N TYR A 58 -1.13 -7.10 -5.64
CA TYR A 58 -2.05 -6.04 -6.09
C TYR A 58 -1.37 -4.67 -6.15
N ASN A 59 -0.55 -4.35 -5.14
CA ASN A 59 0.21 -3.11 -5.09
C ASN A 59 1.24 -2.99 -6.22
N ALA A 60 1.86 -4.10 -6.63
CA ALA A 60 2.78 -4.13 -7.76
C ALA A 60 2.06 -3.93 -9.11
N ILE A 61 0.83 -4.41 -9.26
CA ILE A 61 0.01 -4.21 -10.47
C ILE A 61 -0.33 -2.72 -10.67
N GLN A 62 -0.56 -1.96 -9.58
CA GLN A 62 -0.88 -0.53 -9.61
C GLN A 62 0.23 0.37 -10.20
N ILE A 63 1.39 -0.19 -10.52
CA ILE A 63 2.46 0.56 -11.17
C ILE A 63 2.02 1.21 -12.47
N PHE A 64 1.14 0.54 -13.22
CA PHE A 64 0.65 1.02 -14.51
C PHE A 64 -0.32 2.20 -14.39
N ASP A 65 -1.00 2.31 -13.26
CA ASP A 65 -1.99 3.36 -12.97
C ASP A 65 -1.41 4.52 -12.13
N SER A 66 -0.12 4.47 -11.81
CA SER A 66 0.51 5.44 -10.92
C SER A 66 0.67 6.82 -11.58
N PRO A 67 0.23 7.91 -10.93
CA PRO A 67 0.20 9.25 -11.53
C PRO A 67 1.61 9.83 -11.78
N THR A 68 2.62 9.35 -11.05
CA THR A 68 4.00 9.79 -11.20
C THR A 68 4.97 8.61 -11.08
N ARG A 69 6.14 8.73 -11.74
CA ARG A 69 7.22 7.74 -11.62
C ARG A 69 7.69 7.56 -10.17
N ALA A 70 7.69 8.63 -9.38
CA ALA A 70 8.03 8.56 -7.96
C ALA A 70 7.01 7.70 -7.18
N SER A 71 5.71 7.94 -7.38
CA SER A 71 4.67 7.12 -6.72
C SER A 71 4.74 5.64 -7.11
N ALA A 72 5.07 5.33 -8.37
CA ALA A 72 5.31 3.98 -8.86
C ALA A 72 6.53 3.31 -8.18
N LEU A 73 7.64 4.05 -8.04
CA LEU A 73 8.85 3.55 -7.37
C LEU A 73 8.55 3.19 -5.91
N TYR A 74 7.90 4.07 -5.16
CA TYR A 74 7.56 3.79 -3.76
C TYR A 74 6.54 2.65 -3.61
N ALA A 75 5.62 2.48 -4.58
CA ALA A 75 4.74 1.31 -4.64
C ALA A 75 5.56 0.01 -4.74
N ASN A 76 6.52 -0.06 -5.65
CA ASN A 76 7.38 -1.23 -5.80
C ASN A 76 8.25 -1.49 -4.57
N LEU A 77 8.87 -0.45 -4.00
CA LEU A 77 9.67 -0.60 -2.78
C LEU A 77 8.82 -1.15 -1.63
N THR A 78 7.58 -0.64 -1.47
CA THR A 78 6.62 -1.16 -0.50
C THR A 78 6.31 -2.63 -0.75
N ALA A 79 5.96 -2.99 -2.00
CA ALA A 79 5.60 -4.34 -2.37
C ALA A 79 6.76 -5.33 -2.12
N VAL A 80 7.98 -4.97 -2.48
CA VAL A 80 9.18 -5.80 -2.25
C VAL A 80 9.45 -5.99 -0.76
N CYS A 81 9.40 -4.91 0.03
CA CYS A 81 9.60 -5.00 1.48
C CYS A 81 8.57 -5.92 2.14
N TYR A 82 7.28 -5.76 1.80
CA TYR A 82 6.22 -6.60 2.34
C TYR A 82 6.29 -8.03 1.85
N LEU A 83 6.66 -8.27 0.58
CA LEU A 83 6.79 -9.62 0.04
C LEU A 83 7.92 -10.40 0.75
N ILE A 84 9.10 -9.79 0.89
CA ILE A 84 10.24 -10.41 1.57
C ILE A 84 9.93 -10.60 3.05
N GLY A 85 9.40 -9.56 3.72
CA GLY A 85 9.01 -9.64 5.13
C GLY A 85 7.98 -10.74 5.39
N SER A 86 6.95 -10.83 4.55
CA SER A 86 5.94 -11.89 4.63
C SER A 86 6.52 -13.27 4.42
N THR A 87 7.48 -13.41 3.49
CA THR A 87 8.16 -14.68 3.23
C THR A 87 8.96 -15.13 4.45
N LEU A 88 9.67 -14.22 5.13
CA LEU A 88 10.38 -14.51 6.37
C LEU A 88 9.43 -14.91 7.51
N PHE A 89 8.31 -14.20 7.67
CA PHE A 89 7.28 -14.60 8.64
C PHE A 89 6.66 -15.95 8.30
N LEU A 90 6.42 -16.23 7.03
CA LEU A 90 5.84 -17.48 6.57
C LEU A 90 6.80 -18.65 6.84
N SER A 91 8.06 -18.53 6.40
CA SER A 91 9.09 -19.55 6.64
C SER A 91 9.39 -19.70 8.14
N GLY A 92 9.42 -18.60 8.88
CA GLY A 92 9.68 -18.57 10.31
C GLY A 92 8.58 -19.25 11.14
N SER A 93 7.35 -19.27 10.63
CA SER A 93 6.19 -19.81 11.35
C SER A 93 5.98 -21.31 11.16
N VAL A 94 6.35 -21.87 10.01
CA VAL A 94 6.11 -23.30 9.72
C VAL A 94 6.73 -24.24 10.77
N PRO A 95 7.98 -24.04 11.23
CA PRO A 95 8.59 -24.98 12.17
C PRO A 95 7.97 -24.97 13.58
N TYR A 96 7.23 -23.92 13.97
CA TYR A 96 6.46 -23.92 15.22
C TYR A 96 5.29 -24.92 15.21
N LEU A 97 4.98 -25.53 14.06
CA LEU A 97 4.00 -26.59 13.92
C LEU A 97 4.61 -28.00 14.02
N TRP A 98 5.94 -28.11 14.06
CA TRP A 98 6.66 -29.38 14.16
C TRP A 98 6.81 -29.84 15.61
N SER A 99 7.12 -31.12 15.77
CA SER A 99 7.55 -31.74 17.03
C SER A 99 9.02 -32.11 16.93
N PHE A 100 9.79 -31.78 17.97
CA PHE A 100 11.23 -32.09 18.03
C PHE A 100 11.49 -33.11 19.14
N GLU A 101 12.39 -34.05 18.88
CA GLU A 101 12.83 -35.03 19.88
C GLU A 101 13.95 -34.47 20.78
N SER A 102 14.79 -33.57 20.24
CA SER A 102 15.89 -32.91 20.95
C SER A 102 15.51 -31.48 21.33
N GLU A 103 15.62 -31.16 22.62
CA GLU A 103 15.39 -29.80 23.14
C GLU A 103 16.47 -28.80 22.67
N GLU A 104 17.70 -29.28 22.47
CA GLU A 104 18.81 -28.44 22.00
C GLU A 104 18.58 -27.97 20.56
N ASP A 105 18.17 -28.88 19.68
CA ASP A 105 17.86 -28.57 18.28
C ASP A 105 16.67 -27.60 18.18
N ALA A 106 15.64 -27.81 19.01
CA ALA A 106 14.49 -26.92 19.06
C ALA A 106 14.89 -25.51 19.50
N HIS A 107 15.74 -25.38 20.52
CA HIS A 107 16.19 -24.09 21.02
C HIS A 107 17.01 -23.32 19.98
N GLN A 108 18.01 -23.97 19.34
CA GLN A 108 18.81 -23.34 18.29
C GLN A 108 17.93 -22.87 17.13
N LEU A 109 16.98 -23.71 16.71
CA LEU A 109 16.05 -23.37 15.65
C LEU A 109 15.18 -22.16 16.04
N TYR A 110 14.57 -22.13 17.23
CA TYR A 110 13.71 -21.02 17.65
C TYR A 110 14.44 -19.68 17.73
N HIS A 111 15.74 -19.65 18.11
CA HIS A 111 16.55 -18.44 18.02
C HIS A 111 16.69 -17.95 16.58
N TYR A 112 16.97 -18.86 15.65
CA TYR A 112 17.06 -18.54 14.24
C TYR A 112 15.71 -18.04 13.68
N LEU A 113 14.59 -18.68 14.01
CA LEU A 113 13.25 -18.23 13.58
C LEU A 113 12.89 -16.86 14.17
N GLY A 114 13.25 -16.61 15.43
CA GLY A 114 13.09 -15.29 16.05
C GLY A 114 13.82 -14.19 15.27
N SER A 115 15.02 -14.46 14.76
CA SER A 115 15.74 -13.51 13.90
C SER A 115 15.00 -13.21 12.59
N GLN A 116 14.31 -14.21 12.00
CA GLN A 116 13.49 -14.00 10.81
C GLN A 116 12.29 -13.08 11.10
N PHE A 117 11.63 -13.24 12.24
CA PHE A 117 10.54 -12.34 12.65
C PHE A 117 11.01 -10.91 12.89
N ILE A 118 12.20 -10.72 13.47
CA ILE A 118 12.80 -9.40 13.66
C ILE A 118 13.10 -8.76 12.30
N LEU A 119 13.81 -9.48 11.41
CA LEU A 119 14.15 -8.98 10.07
C LEU A 119 12.90 -8.68 9.25
N GLY A 120 11.89 -9.56 9.30
CA GLY A 120 10.60 -9.35 8.68
C GLY A 120 9.93 -8.08 9.20
N SER A 121 9.93 -7.84 10.51
CA SER A 121 9.32 -6.67 11.14
C SER A 121 9.98 -5.37 10.71
N VAL A 122 11.31 -5.37 10.59
CA VAL A 122 12.07 -4.21 10.06
C VAL A 122 11.67 -3.92 8.61
N LEU A 123 11.54 -4.94 7.77
CA LEU A 123 11.07 -4.78 6.39
C LEU A 123 9.63 -4.25 6.34
N PHE A 124 8.73 -4.72 7.21
CA PHE A 124 7.37 -4.18 7.33
C PHE A 124 7.38 -2.70 7.72
N LEU A 125 8.23 -2.31 8.67
CA LEU A 125 8.34 -0.91 9.08
C LEU A 125 8.84 -0.01 7.94
N ILE A 126 9.88 -0.45 7.23
CA ILE A 126 10.44 0.28 6.08
C ILE A 126 9.40 0.35 4.94
N GLY A 127 8.76 -0.77 4.60
CA GLY A 127 7.72 -0.82 3.58
C GLY A 127 6.53 0.07 3.91
N GLY A 128 6.06 0.08 5.16
CA GLY A 128 4.99 0.95 5.62
C GLY A 128 5.36 2.43 5.55
N SER A 129 6.62 2.76 5.84
CA SER A 129 7.15 4.12 5.67
C SER A 129 7.12 4.54 4.21
N PHE A 130 7.59 3.69 3.28
CA PHE A 130 7.51 3.96 1.84
C PHE A 130 6.07 4.14 1.35
N ASN A 131 5.14 3.32 1.83
CA ASN A 131 3.73 3.44 1.48
C ASN A 131 3.13 4.75 1.98
N PHE A 132 3.50 5.19 3.19
CA PHE A 132 3.08 6.48 3.74
C PHE A 132 3.60 7.65 2.88
N TYR A 133 4.88 7.62 2.48
CA TYR A 133 5.44 8.62 1.57
C TYR A 133 4.76 8.60 0.20
N ARG A 134 4.45 7.42 -0.35
CA ARG A 134 3.68 7.28 -1.61
C ARG A 134 2.32 7.97 -1.49
N ALA A 135 1.58 7.72 -0.41
CA ALA A 135 0.27 8.33 -0.19
C ALA A 135 0.36 9.87 -0.17
N HIS A 136 1.41 10.41 0.46
CA HIS A 136 1.66 11.85 0.45
C HIS A 136 1.91 12.42 -0.96
N LEU A 137 2.70 11.73 -1.79
CA LEU A 137 2.96 12.14 -3.17
C LEU A 137 1.69 12.11 -4.05
N ILE A 138 0.86 11.08 -3.90
CA ILE A 138 -0.41 10.97 -4.63
C ILE A 138 -1.35 12.12 -4.23
N PHE A 139 -1.43 12.42 -2.92
CA PHE A 139 -2.25 13.52 -2.42
C PHE A 139 -1.78 14.89 -2.95
N GLN A 140 -0.48 15.16 -2.95
CA GLN A 140 0.07 16.39 -3.53
C GLN A 140 -0.26 16.53 -5.02
N HIS A 141 -0.16 15.44 -5.78
CA HIS A 141 -0.50 15.43 -7.20
C HIS A 141 -2.00 15.69 -7.44
N ALA A 142 -2.88 15.12 -6.62
CA ALA A 142 -4.31 15.37 -6.71
C ALA A 142 -4.66 16.86 -6.47
N LEU A 143 -3.99 17.48 -5.49
CA LEU A 143 -4.17 18.91 -5.20
C LEU A 143 -3.66 19.82 -6.33
N SER A 144 -2.51 19.51 -6.93
CA SER A 144 -1.97 20.31 -8.03
C SER A 144 -2.86 20.24 -9.27
N THR A 145 -3.35 19.05 -9.62
CA THR A 145 -4.28 18.86 -10.75
C THR A 145 -5.61 19.58 -10.52
N SER A 146 -6.18 19.49 -9.32
CA SER A 146 -7.43 20.20 -8.97
C SER A 146 -7.28 21.72 -9.08
N LYS A 147 -6.12 22.26 -8.66
CA LYS A 147 -5.82 23.69 -8.77
C LYS A 147 -5.71 24.15 -10.22
N VAL A 148 -5.05 23.38 -11.07
CA VAL A 148 -4.91 23.68 -12.51
C VAL A 148 -6.27 23.63 -13.20
N GLU A 149 -7.10 22.62 -12.93
CA GLU A 149 -8.44 22.50 -13.50
C GLU A 149 -9.33 23.69 -13.10
N PHE A 150 -9.29 24.10 -11.84
CA PHE A 150 -10.01 25.27 -11.36
C PHE A 150 -9.55 26.56 -12.07
N GLN A 151 -8.23 26.75 -12.23
CA GLN A 151 -7.68 27.91 -12.93
C GLN A 151 -8.05 27.93 -14.41
N SER A 152 -8.05 26.78 -15.10
CA SER A 152 -8.45 26.66 -16.50
C SER A 152 -9.92 27.07 -16.69
N LYS A 153 -10.82 26.50 -15.90
CA LYS A 153 -12.26 26.82 -15.96
C LYS A 153 -12.55 28.29 -15.67
N HIS A 154 -11.84 28.89 -14.71
CA HIS A 154 -11.98 30.31 -14.42
C HIS A 154 -11.50 31.21 -15.58
N MET A 155 -10.38 30.85 -16.21
CA MET A 155 -9.85 31.58 -17.37
C MET A 155 -10.79 31.47 -18.60
N GLU A 156 -11.35 30.29 -18.84
CA GLU A 156 -12.35 30.06 -19.90
C GLU A 156 -13.62 30.90 -19.70
N ALA A 157 -14.12 30.97 -18.46
CA ALA A 157 -15.27 31.80 -18.11
C ALA A 157 -15.03 33.29 -18.40
N LEU A 158 -13.88 33.82 -17.97
CA LEU A 158 -13.50 35.22 -18.24
C LEU A 158 -13.33 35.50 -19.74
N SER A 159 -12.73 34.57 -20.49
CA SER A 159 -12.60 34.69 -21.95
C SER A 159 -13.96 34.71 -22.64
N SER A 160 -14.92 33.89 -22.19
CA SER A 160 -16.27 33.84 -22.75
C SER A 160 -17.04 35.14 -22.47
N GLU A 161 -16.88 35.71 -21.28
CA GLU A 161 -17.55 36.96 -20.88
C GLU A 161 -17.00 38.16 -21.69
N TYR A 162 -15.68 38.22 -21.90
CA TYR A 162 -15.04 39.27 -22.71
C TYR A 162 -15.41 39.20 -24.20
N HIS A 163 -15.59 37.99 -24.75
CA HIS A 163 -16.02 37.82 -26.14
C HIS A 163 -17.51 38.15 -26.35
N GLY A 164 -18.34 37.94 -25.32
CA GLY A 164 -19.75 38.32 -25.32
C GLY A 164 -19.98 39.84 -25.24
N SER A 165 -19.23 40.54 -24.39
CA SER A 165 -19.36 42.00 -24.22
C SER A 165 -18.82 42.80 -25.42
N SER A 166 -17.77 42.32 -26.08
CA SER A 166 -17.18 42.98 -27.26
C SER A 166 -18.12 43.04 -28.48
N LEU A 167 -19.19 42.23 -28.52
CA LEU A 167 -20.19 42.24 -29.58
C LEU A 167 -21.37 43.18 -29.30
N GLU A 168 -21.61 43.58 -28.05
CA GLU A 168 -22.68 44.51 -27.67
C GLU A 168 -22.27 45.99 -27.76
N GLU A 169 -20.98 46.32 -27.62
CA GLU A 169 -20.51 47.70 -27.61
C GLU A 169 -20.16 48.30 -29.00
N MET A 170 -20.28 47.57 -30.10
CA MET A 170 -20.00 48.17 -31.42
C MET A 170 -21.16 49.09 -31.85
N PRO A 171 -20.91 50.41 -32.03
CA PRO A 171 -21.93 51.30 -32.55
C PRO A 171 -22.28 50.83 -33.97
N ARG A 172 -23.57 50.54 -34.21
CA ARG A 172 -24.08 50.26 -35.55
C ARG A 172 -23.83 51.50 -36.40
N VAL A 173 -22.76 51.48 -37.19
CA VAL A 173 -22.54 52.46 -38.26
C VAL A 173 -23.61 52.21 -39.32
N THR A 174 -24.74 52.90 -39.18
CA THR A 174 -25.75 52.98 -40.24
C THR A 174 -25.19 53.86 -41.34
N VAL A 175 -24.81 53.23 -42.44
CA VAL A 175 -24.43 53.93 -43.67
C VAL A 175 -25.72 54.37 -44.36
N SER A 176 -25.94 55.69 -44.41
CA SER A 176 -27.02 56.35 -45.17
C SER A 176 -26.44 57.22 -46.26
#